data_AF-A0A9P5NE48-F1
#
_entry.id   AF-A0A9P5NE48-F1
#
_cell.length_a   1.000
_cell.length_b   1.000
_cell.length_c   1.000
_cell.angle_alpha   90.00
_cell.angle_beta   90.00
_cell.angle_gamma   90.00
#
_symmetry.space_group_name_H-M   'P 1'
#
loop_
_entity.id
_entity.type
_entity.pdbx_description
1 polymer ?
#
loop_
_entity_poly.entity_id
_entity_poly.type
_entity_poly.pdbx_seq_one_letter_code
_entity_poly.pdbx_strand_id
1 'polypeptide(L)'
;MSESYNLHVQCSATLFCSLVFQMIGCNEQGAIEILEPMMKDSVEFVCQGAFIALGMILVEQSEASSSALAPTCAKYSKVISNKHEDPMAHFSAAIEQGFTDAGGRNVTIILQNRVRSINTSAVVRMALFYHFQYWYPLALCASLAFSSMGVIGLDA
;
A
#
# COMPACT_ATOMS: atom_id res chain seq x y z
N MET A 1 -16.56 -4.85 -12.80
CA MET A 1 -16.23 -6.12 -12.10
C MET A 1 -16.57 -6.01 -10.60
N SER A 2 -17.61 -5.25 -10.26
CA SER A 2 -17.93 -4.77 -8.91
C SER A 2 -19.24 -5.36 -8.36
N GLU A 3 -19.63 -6.54 -8.86
CA GLU A 3 -20.92 -7.20 -8.55
C GLU A 3 -20.75 -8.63 -8.01
N SER A 4 -19.56 -9.01 -7.56
CA SER A 4 -19.33 -10.35 -6.99
C SER A 4 -19.60 -10.35 -5.49
N TYR A 5 -20.63 -11.08 -5.07
CA TYR A 5 -21.14 -11.28 -3.69
C TYR A 5 -20.11 -11.77 -2.63
N ASN A 6 -18.83 -11.89 -2.95
CA ASN A 6 -17.78 -12.36 -2.03
C ASN A 6 -16.83 -11.23 -1.63
N LEU A 7 -17.02 -10.72 -0.41
CA LEU A 7 -16.31 -9.58 0.18
C LEU A 7 -14.79 -9.78 0.24
N HIS A 8 -14.35 -11.03 0.46
CA HIS A 8 -12.92 -11.39 0.49
C HIS A 8 -12.26 -11.29 -0.90
N VAL A 9 -13.00 -11.56 -1.98
CA VAL A 9 -12.51 -11.45 -3.36
C VAL A 9 -12.33 -9.98 -3.74
N GLN A 10 -13.23 -9.11 -3.28
CA GLN A 10 -13.14 -7.67 -3.53
C GLN A 10 -11.92 -7.05 -2.82
N CYS A 11 -11.67 -7.37 -1.56
CA CYS A 11 -10.47 -6.91 -0.84
C CYS A 11 -9.18 -7.37 -1.52
N SER A 12 -9.11 -8.66 -1.88
CA SER A 12 -7.93 -9.22 -2.56
C SER A 12 -7.72 -8.61 -3.95
N ALA A 13 -8.81 -8.29 -4.66
CA ALA A 13 -8.74 -7.63 -5.97
C ALA A 13 -8.26 -6.18 -5.86
N THR A 14 -8.73 -5.40 -4.88
CA THR A 14 -8.26 -4.01 -4.65
C THR A 14 -6.77 -3.98 -4.34
N LEU A 15 -6.36 -4.85 -3.42
CA LEU A 15 -4.97 -5.03 -3.03
C LEU A 15 -4.10 -5.41 -4.24
N PHE A 16 -4.52 -6.40 -5.03
CA PHE A 16 -3.85 -6.82 -6.25
C PHE A 16 -3.75 -5.71 -7.30
N CYS A 17 -4.82 -4.94 -7.50
CA CYS A 17 -4.81 -3.77 -8.39
C CYS A 17 -3.72 -2.78 -7.99
N SER A 18 -3.51 -2.52 -6.70
CA SER A 18 -2.44 -1.62 -6.26
C SER A 18 -1.05 -2.10 -6.57
N LEU A 19 -0.76 -3.41 -6.44
CA LEU A 19 0.53 -3.92 -6.93
C LEU A 19 0.67 -3.81 -8.44
N VAL A 20 -0.42 -4.01 -9.18
CA VAL A 20 -0.41 -3.85 -10.64
C VAL A 20 -0.15 -2.39 -11.02
N PHE A 21 -0.77 -1.42 -10.34
CA PHE A 21 -0.48 0.00 -10.52
C PHE A 21 0.98 0.33 -10.19
N GLN A 22 1.51 -0.22 -9.08
CA GLN A 22 2.93 -0.08 -8.70
C GLN A 22 3.87 -0.65 -9.77
N MET A 23 3.56 -1.84 -10.30
CA MET A 23 4.39 -2.56 -11.27
C MET A 23 4.39 -1.88 -12.64
N ILE A 24 3.28 -1.24 -13.02
CA ILE A 24 3.13 -0.55 -14.31
C ILE A 24 3.64 0.90 -14.23
N GLY A 25 3.78 1.47 -13.03
CA GLY A 25 4.16 2.88 -12.84
C GLY A 25 3.11 3.84 -13.41
N CYS A 26 1.84 3.41 -13.44
CA CYS A 26 0.77 4.14 -14.11
C CYS A 26 0.08 5.11 -13.13
N ASN A 27 0.09 6.40 -13.51
CA ASN A 27 -0.66 7.55 -13.00
C ASN A 27 -1.33 7.39 -11.61
N GLU A 28 -0.67 7.92 -10.57
CA GLU A 28 -1.17 7.93 -9.19
C GLU A 28 -2.59 8.52 -9.05
N GLN A 29 -2.97 9.48 -9.89
CA GLN A 29 -4.25 10.19 -9.77
C GLN A 29 -5.44 9.29 -10.15
N GLY A 30 -5.30 8.50 -11.22
CA GLY A 30 -6.35 7.57 -11.63
C GLY A 30 -6.58 6.45 -10.62
N ALA A 31 -5.53 6.01 -9.91
CA ALA A 31 -5.67 5.03 -8.84
C ALA A 31 -6.37 5.65 -7.62
N ILE A 32 -5.99 6.86 -7.19
CA ILE A 32 -6.61 7.56 -6.05
C ILE A 32 -8.11 7.77 -6.28
N GLU A 33 -8.52 8.18 -7.48
CA GLU A 33 -9.94 8.38 -7.82
C GLU A 33 -10.77 7.09 -7.71
N ILE A 34 -10.17 5.93 -8.03
CA ILE A 34 -10.83 4.62 -7.90
C ILE A 34 -10.86 4.17 -6.43
N LEU A 35 -9.83 4.49 -5.65
CA LEU A 35 -9.69 4.05 -4.26
C LEU A 35 -10.47 4.92 -3.25
N GLU A 36 -10.70 6.20 -3.54
CA GLU A 36 -11.45 7.09 -2.66
C GLU A 36 -12.90 6.63 -2.36
N PRO A 37 -13.70 6.13 -3.33
CA PRO A 37 -15.00 5.55 -3.01
C PRO A 37 -14.89 4.24 -2.21
N MET A 38 -13.83 3.44 -2.41
CA MET A 38 -13.64 2.17 -1.70
C MET A 38 -13.34 2.34 -0.20
N MET A 39 -12.79 3.49 0.20
CA MET A 39 -12.61 3.84 1.62
C MET A 39 -13.92 4.18 2.34
N LYS A 40 -15.01 4.42 1.61
CA LYS A 40 -16.32 4.77 2.18
C LYS A 40 -17.31 3.61 2.11
N ASP A 41 -16.89 2.46 1.60
CA ASP A 41 -17.73 1.27 1.54
C ASP A 41 -18.10 0.79 2.95
N SER A 42 -19.31 0.25 3.09
CA SER A 42 -19.82 -0.31 4.36
C SER A 42 -19.11 -1.61 4.78
N VAL A 43 -18.19 -2.10 3.96
CA VAL A 43 -17.49 -3.36 4.16
C VAL A 43 -16.09 -3.07 4.68
N GLU A 44 -15.86 -3.44 5.94
CA GLU A 44 -14.60 -3.24 6.65
C GLU A 44 -13.38 -3.83 5.92
N PHE A 45 -13.53 -5.01 5.31
CA PHE A 45 -12.46 -5.67 4.55
C PHE A 45 -12.06 -4.89 3.28
N VAL A 46 -13.02 -4.30 2.59
CA VAL A 46 -12.77 -3.51 1.38
C VAL A 46 -12.11 -2.19 1.76
N CYS A 47 -12.59 -1.57 2.85
CA CYS A 47 -12.03 -0.35 3.40
C CYS A 47 -10.57 -0.54 3.85
N GLN A 48 -10.28 -1.61 4.60
CA GLN A 48 -8.91 -1.98 4.97
C GLN A 48 -8.01 -2.19 3.74
N GLY A 49 -8.50 -2.92 2.73
CA GLY A 49 -7.75 -3.15 1.49
C GLY A 49 -7.42 -1.85 0.76
N ALA A 50 -8.39 -0.91 0.70
CA ALA A 50 -8.22 0.41 0.11
C ALA A 50 -7.21 1.27 0.87
N PHE A 51 -7.19 1.22 2.21
CA PHE A 51 -6.19 1.92 3.02
C PHE A 51 -4.76 1.45 2.75
N ILE A 52 -4.53 0.14 2.79
CA ILE A 52 -3.21 -0.45 2.55
C ILE A 52 -2.75 -0.16 1.12
N ALA A 53 -3.67 -0.31 0.16
CA ALA A 53 -3.45 0.00 -1.24
C ALA A 53 -3.00 1.44 -1.49
N LEU A 54 -3.63 2.40 -0.82
CA LEU A 54 -3.31 3.82 -0.96
C LEU A 54 -1.93 4.14 -0.37
N GLY A 55 -1.56 3.54 0.76
CA GLY A 55 -0.20 3.69 1.33
C GLY A 55 0.90 3.07 0.48
N MET A 56 0.63 1.97 -0.22
CA MET A 56 1.59 1.40 -1.17
C MET A 56 1.84 2.33 -2.36
N ILE A 57 0.80 2.93 -2.92
CA ILE A 57 0.91 3.87 -4.05
C ILE A 57 1.64 5.15 -3.62
N LEU A 58 1.40 5.61 -2.39
CA LEU A 58 2.02 6.82 -1.84
C LEU A 58 3.39 6.57 -1.21
N VAL A 59 3.93 5.35 -1.25
CA VAL A 59 5.29 5.07 -0.77
C VAL A 59 6.27 5.98 -1.52
N GLU A 60 7.23 6.56 -0.79
CA GLU A 60 8.26 7.47 -1.34
C GLU A 60 7.74 8.81 -1.90
N GLN A 61 6.43 9.00 -2.04
CA GLN A 61 5.89 10.25 -2.57
C GLN A 61 6.13 11.39 -1.58
N SER A 62 6.49 12.56 -2.12
CA SER A 62 6.62 13.79 -1.34
C SER A 62 5.37 14.65 -1.54
N GLU A 63 5.11 15.57 -0.62
CA GLU A 63 4.01 16.54 -0.78
C GLU A 63 4.17 17.42 -2.04
N ALA A 64 5.41 17.55 -2.54
CA ALA A 64 5.70 18.26 -3.78
C ALA A 64 5.37 17.44 -5.05
N SER A 65 5.43 16.12 -4.98
CA SER A 65 5.10 15.23 -6.11
C SER A 65 3.63 14.85 -6.13
N SER A 66 3.00 14.69 -4.97
CA SER A 66 1.58 14.36 -4.86
C SER A 66 0.87 15.25 -3.84
N SER A 67 -0.02 16.11 -4.33
CA SER A 67 -0.90 16.93 -3.49
C SER A 67 -1.92 16.10 -2.69
N ALA A 68 -2.08 14.81 -3.03
CA ALA A 68 -2.97 13.89 -2.36
C ALA A 68 -2.38 13.29 -1.07
N LEU A 69 -1.07 13.45 -0.81
CA LEU A 69 -0.42 12.86 0.36
C LEU A 69 -0.88 13.50 1.67
N ALA A 70 -0.83 14.83 1.77
CA ALA A 70 -1.26 15.58 2.96
C ALA A 70 -2.72 15.31 3.40
N PRO A 71 -3.75 15.37 2.52
CA PRO A 71 -5.12 15.07 2.93
C PRO A 71 -5.31 13.60 3.33
N THR A 72 -4.51 12.69 2.77
CA THR A 72 -4.58 11.26 3.01
C THR A 72 -3.96 10.91 4.36
N CYS A 73 -2.78 11.43 4.69
CA CYS A 73 -2.18 11.32 6.03
C CYS A 73 -3.07 11.93 7.13
N ALA A 74 -3.73 13.06 6.86
CA ALA A 74 -4.68 13.67 7.79
C ALA A 74 -5.91 12.78 8.03
N LYS A 75 -6.43 12.12 6.97
CA LYS A 75 -7.52 11.13 7.09
C LYS A 75 -7.09 9.96 7.99
N TYR A 76 -5.88 9.43 7.85
CA TYR A 76 -5.42 8.30 8.67
C TYR A 76 -5.20 8.66 10.13
N SER A 77 -4.58 9.81 10.40
CA SER A 77 -4.43 10.29 11.78
C SER A 77 -5.80 10.48 12.45
N LYS A 78 -6.82 10.89 11.70
CA LYS A 78 -8.19 11.01 12.21
C LYS A 78 -8.82 9.65 12.49
N VAL A 79 -8.66 8.67 11.60
CA VAL A 79 -9.13 7.30 11.81
C VAL A 79 -8.52 6.73 13.08
N ILE A 80 -7.19 6.78 13.23
CA ILE A 80 -6.47 6.26 14.40
C ILE A 80 -6.89 6.96 15.71
N SER A 81 -7.19 8.26 15.66
CA SER A 81 -7.64 9.01 16.84
C SER A 81 -9.09 8.71 17.23
N ASN A 82 -9.91 8.19 16.32
CA ASN A 82 -11.34 8.00 16.54
C ASN A 82 -11.61 6.64 17.19
N LYS A 83 -11.93 6.64 18.48
CA LYS A 83 -12.13 5.42 19.27
C LYS A 83 -13.33 4.56 18.84
N HIS A 84 -14.23 5.11 18.02
CA HIS A 84 -15.44 4.45 17.52
C HIS A 84 -15.25 3.78 16.16
N GLU A 85 -14.06 3.88 15.55
CA GLU A 85 -13.76 3.21 14.29
C GLU A 85 -13.49 1.72 14.52
N ASP A 86 -13.72 0.93 13.48
CA ASP A 86 -13.51 -0.50 13.53
C ASP A 86 -12.02 -0.84 13.73
N PRO A 87 -11.71 -1.89 14.52
CA PRO A 87 -10.34 -2.30 14.78
C PRO A 87 -9.58 -2.66 13.49
N MET A 88 -10.31 -3.11 12.46
CA MET A 88 -9.79 -3.44 11.13
C MET A 88 -9.23 -2.19 10.42
N ALA A 89 -9.97 -1.08 10.49
CA ALA A 89 -9.61 0.20 9.88
C ALA A 89 -8.44 0.85 10.62
N HIS A 90 -8.43 0.77 11.96
CA HIS A 90 -7.30 1.17 12.79
C HIS A 90 -6.01 0.43 12.42
N PHE A 91 -6.09 -0.89 12.28
CA PHE A 91 -4.93 -1.70 11.91
C PHE A 91 -4.38 -1.32 10.53
N SER A 92 -5.26 -1.14 9.54
CA SER A 92 -4.83 -0.74 8.20
C SER A 92 -4.28 0.68 8.14
N ALA A 93 -4.86 1.62 8.89
CA ALA A 93 -4.34 2.98 8.98
C ALA A 93 -2.95 3.03 9.63
N ALA A 94 -2.69 2.17 10.63
CA ALA A 94 -1.36 2.04 11.24
C ALA A 94 -0.33 1.41 10.27
N ILE A 95 -0.73 0.39 9.49
CA ILE A 95 0.12 -0.20 8.46
C ILE A 95 0.43 0.81 7.35
N GLU A 96 -0.59 1.54 6.90
CA GLU A 96 -0.47 2.56 5.87
C GLU A 96 0.57 3.61 6.27
N GLN A 97 0.47 4.17 7.49
CA GLN A 97 1.45 5.14 7.99
C GLN A 97 2.86 4.55 8.02
N GLY A 98 2.98 3.26 8.36
CA GLY A 98 4.23 2.53 8.31
C GLY A 98 4.81 2.38 6.89
N PHE A 99 3.96 2.32 5.86
CA PHE A 99 4.39 2.36 4.46
C PHE A 99 4.83 3.75 4.03
N THR A 100 4.05 4.80 4.33
CA THR A 100 4.38 6.17 3.93
C THR A 100 5.72 6.62 4.50
N ASP A 101 5.98 6.30 5.77
CA ASP A 101 7.22 6.66 6.48
C ASP A 101 8.24 5.51 6.52
N ALA A 102 8.08 4.49 5.67
CA ALA A 102 8.96 3.33 5.61
C ALA A 102 10.43 3.76 5.44
N GLY A 103 11.33 3.20 6.26
CA GLY A 103 12.78 3.43 6.16
C GLY A 103 13.21 4.90 6.20
N GLY A 104 12.42 5.78 6.84
CA GLY A 104 12.66 7.22 6.86
C GLY A 104 12.47 7.88 5.48
N ARG A 105 11.54 7.36 4.66
CA ARG A 105 11.25 7.78 3.28
C ARG A 105 12.41 7.53 2.29
N ASN A 106 13.35 6.65 2.64
CA ASN A 106 14.52 6.30 1.82
C ASN A 106 14.41 4.91 1.16
N VAL A 107 13.26 4.25 1.32
CA VAL A 107 13.01 2.93 0.76
C VAL A 107 11.74 2.94 -0.08
N THR A 108 11.70 2.05 -1.08
CA THR A 108 10.58 1.89 -1.99
C THR A 108 10.39 0.43 -2.35
N ILE A 109 9.22 0.09 -2.88
CA ILE A 109 8.89 -1.28 -3.29
C ILE A 109 9.16 -1.40 -4.80
N ILE A 110 10.23 -2.12 -5.16
CA ILE A 110 10.63 -2.33 -6.56
C ILE A 110 10.35 -3.78 -6.96
N LEU A 111 9.30 -3.98 -7.78
CA LEU A 111 8.93 -5.29 -8.31
C LEU A 111 9.66 -5.62 -9.61
N GLN A 112 9.96 -4.58 -10.40
CA GLN A 112 10.61 -4.67 -11.69
C GLN A 112 11.79 -3.71 -11.74
N ASN A 113 12.97 -4.25 -12.02
CA ASN A 113 14.17 -3.43 -12.16
C ASN A 113 14.14 -2.63 -13.47
N ARG A 114 14.95 -1.55 -13.55
CA ARG A 114 15.11 -0.74 -14.78
C ARG A 114 15.52 -1.55 -16.01
N VAL A 115 16.14 -2.72 -15.81
CA VAL A 115 16.55 -3.67 -16.86
C VAL A 115 15.40 -4.64 -17.26
N ARG A 116 14.16 -4.38 -16.82
CA ARG A 116 12.97 -5.23 -17.05
C ARG A 116 13.09 -6.66 -16.49
N SER A 117 14.07 -6.90 -15.63
CA SER A 117 14.16 -8.14 -14.84
C SER A 117 13.22 -8.04 -13.64
N ILE A 118 12.42 -9.10 -13.43
CA ILE A 118 11.50 -9.19 -12.31
C ILE A 118 12.29 -9.58 -11.06
N ASN A 119 12.18 -8.80 -9.99
CA ASN A 119 12.76 -9.16 -8.72
C ASN A 119 11.86 -10.21 -8.05
N THR A 120 12.12 -11.49 -8.33
CA THR A 120 11.32 -12.61 -7.81
C THR A 120 11.27 -12.59 -6.28
N SER A 121 12.32 -12.14 -5.60
CA SER A 121 12.31 -12.06 -4.14
C SER A 121 11.32 -11.01 -3.63
N ALA A 122 11.28 -9.82 -4.23
CA ALA A 122 10.31 -8.78 -3.88
C ALA A 122 8.87 -9.24 -4.17
N VAL A 123 8.64 -9.88 -5.32
CA VAL A 123 7.32 -10.42 -5.69
C VAL A 123 6.84 -11.48 -4.72
N VAL A 124 7.70 -12.44 -4.33
CA VAL A 124 7.33 -13.49 -3.38
C VAL A 124 7.01 -12.90 -2.00
N ARG A 125 7.80 -11.93 -1.52
CA ARG A 125 7.56 -11.26 -0.23
C ARG A 125 6.24 -10.50 -0.24
N MET A 126 5.91 -9.88 -1.37
CA MET A 126 4.64 -9.16 -1.52
C MET A 126 3.43 -10.08 -1.70
N ALA A 127 3.62 -11.25 -2.33
CA ALA A 127 2.62 -12.29 -2.39
C ALA A 127 2.31 -12.86 -0.99
N LEU A 128 3.34 -13.05 -0.16
CA LEU A 128 3.17 -13.46 1.24
C LEU A 128 2.44 -12.39 2.06
N PHE A 129 2.72 -11.10 1.80
CA PHE A 129 2.01 -10.01 2.45
C PHE A 129 0.50 -10.10 2.21
N TYR A 130 0.00 -10.46 1.03
CA TYR A 130 -1.45 -10.60 0.81
C TYR A 130 -2.13 -11.66 1.67
N HIS A 131 -1.38 -12.65 2.15
CA HIS A 131 -1.91 -13.64 3.07
C HIS A 131 -1.94 -13.16 4.54
N PHE A 132 -1.66 -11.87 4.81
CA PHE A 132 -1.67 -11.31 6.17
C PHE A 132 -3.00 -11.53 6.91
N GLN A 133 -4.12 -11.60 6.19
CA GLN A 133 -5.44 -11.84 6.78
C GLN A 133 -5.58 -13.24 7.41
N TYR A 134 -4.85 -14.23 6.88
CA TYR A 134 -4.81 -15.56 7.45
C TYR A 134 -3.84 -15.64 8.62
N TRP A 135 -2.72 -14.91 8.53
CA TRP A 135 -1.69 -14.93 9.56
C TRP A 135 -0.99 -13.56 9.71
N TYR A 136 -1.33 -12.85 10.78
CA TYR A 136 -0.85 -11.49 11.06
C TYR A 136 0.68 -11.27 10.98
N PRO A 137 1.56 -12.18 11.43
CA PRO A 137 3.00 -12.03 11.30
C PRO A 137 3.50 -11.93 9.86
N LEU A 138 2.74 -12.40 8.87
CA LEU A 138 3.08 -12.25 7.45
C LEU A 138 3.07 -10.78 7.01
N ALA A 139 2.43 -9.88 7.76
CA ALA A 139 2.54 -8.44 7.53
C ALA A 139 4.00 -7.96 7.56
N LEU A 140 4.85 -8.61 8.37
CA LEU A 140 6.29 -8.29 8.45
C LEU A 140 7.04 -8.62 7.15
N CYS A 141 6.53 -9.50 6.29
CA CYS A 141 7.14 -9.77 5.00
C CYS A 141 7.14 -8.55 4.06
N ALA A 142 6.29 -7.56 4.30
CA ALA A 142 6.31 -6.31 3.56
C ALA A 142 7.61 -5.52 3.77
N SER A 143 8.14 -5.47 4.99
CA SER A 143 9.39 -4.73 5.26
C SER A 143 10.59 -5.35 4.58
N LEU A 144 10.54 -6.66 4.35
CA LEU A 144 11.52 -7.41 3.58
C LEU A 144 11.47 -7.09 2.08
N ALA A 145 10.37 -6.56 1.55
CA ALA A 145 10.24 -6.20 0.14
C ALA A 145 10.80 -4.81 -0.18
N PHE A 146 11.16 -4.03 0.84
CA PHE A 146 11.72 -2.69 0.68
C PHE A 146 13.13 -2.72 0.10
N SER A 147 13.36 -1.89 -0.90
CA SER A 147 14.68 -1.61 -1.48
C SER A 147 15.08 -0.18 -1.18
N SER A 148 16.31 0.02 -0.72
CA SER A 148 16.86 1.36 -0.51
C SER A 148 17.20 2.03 -1.85
N MET A 149 16.99 3.35 -1.94
CA MET A 149 17.40 4.17 -3.09
C MET A 149 18.66 4.99 -2.84
N GLY A 150 19.49 4.57 -1.88
CA GLY A 150 20.81 5.15 -1.72
C GLY A 150 21.69 4.91 -2.95
N VAL A 151 22.23 5.97 -3.53
CA VAL A 151 23.33 5.86 -4.50
C VAL A 151 24.62 5.71 -3.69
N ILE A 152 25.26 4.55 -3.79
CA ILE A 152 26.53 4.27 -3.12
C ILE A 152 27.66 4.51 -4.11
N GLY A 153 28.41 5.60 -3.92
CA GLY A 153 29.66 5.83 -4.65
C GLY A 153 30.77 4.98 -4.07
N LEU A 154 31.35 4.10 -4.88
CA LEU A 154 32.57 3.38 -4.53
C LEU A 154 33.74 4.14 -5.14
N ASP A 155 34.69 4.56 -4.31
CA ASP A 155 36.00 5.05 -4.75
C ASP A 155 36.90 3.82 -4.97
N ALA A 156 37.64 3.79 -6.08
CA ALA A 156 38.42 2.64 -6.54
C ALA A 156 39.88 2.71 -6.11
#